data_AF-A0A941A7M3-F1
#
_entry.id   AF-A0A941A7M3-F1
#
_cell.length_a   1.000
_cell.length_b   1.000
_cell.length_c   1.000
_cell.angle_alpha   90.00
_cell.angle_beta   90.00
_cell.angle_gamma   90.00
#
_symmetry.space_group_name_H-M   'P 1'
#
loop_
_entity.id
_entity.type
_entity.pdbx_description
1 polymer ?
#
loop_
_entity_poly.entity_id
_entity_poly.type
_entity_poly.pdbx_seq_one_letter_code
_entity_poly.pdbx_strand_id
1 'polypeptide(L)' 'MKENQPGAGLSYRDAGVDIDAGNRSVELMKAHVRSTFRREVLSDIGGFGGLFALDTQKYSEPV' A
#
# COMPACT_ATOMS: atom_id res chain seq x y z
N MET A 1 -13.28 -21.94 -37.82
CA MET A 1 -13.14 -20.89 -36.78
C MET A 1 -12.35 -21.53 -35.65
N LYS A 2 -11.07 -21.17 -35.45
CA LYS A 2 -10.25 -21.73 -34.37
C LYS A 2 -10.32 -20.76 -33.18
N GLU A 3 -10.81 -21.28 -32.08
CA GLU A 3 -10.97 -20.58 -30.80
C GLU A 3 -9.58 -20.19 -30.27
N ASN A 4 -9.36 -18.90 -30.05
CA ASN A 4 -8.09 -18.37 -29.56
C ASN A 4 -8.03 -18.58 -28.05
N GLN A 5 -7.46 -19.71 -27.62
CA GLN A 5 -7.15 -19.95 -26.21
C GLN A 5 -6.12 -18.91 -25.75
N PRO A 6 -6.36 -18.16 -24.66
CA PRO A 6 -5.34 -17.27 -24.13
C PRO A 6 -4.16 -18.14 -23.69
N GLY A 7 -3.02 -17.97 -24.36
CA GLY A 7 -1.79 -18.65 -24.00
C GLY A 7 -1.49 -18.40 -22.51
N ALA A 8 -1.04 -19.44 -21.81
CA ALA A 8 -0.61 -19.36 -20.43
C ALA A 8 0.54 -18.33 -20.30
N GLY A 9 0.18 -17.07 -20.15
CA GLY A 9 1.10 -15.98 -19.87
C GLY A 9 1.62 -16.13 -18.44
N LEU A 10 2.91 -15.88 -18.26
CA LEU A 10 3.53 -15.84 -16.93
C LEU A 10 2.72 -14.90 -16.02
N SER A 11 2.16 -15.45 -14.96
CA SER A 11 1.45 -14.69 -13.95
C SER A 11 2.43 -14.16 -12.91
N TYR A 12 2.03 -13.09 -12.22
CA TYR A 12 2.80 -12.57 -11.09
C TYR A 12 2.99 -13.63 -9.98
N ARG A 13 2.06 -14.58 -9.89
CA ARG A 13 2.14 -15.73 -8.99
C ARG A 13 3.20 -16.74 -9.41
N ASP A 14 3.44 -16.92 -10.70
CA ASP A 14 4.51 -17.80 -11.21
C ASP A 14 5.90 -17.25 -10.86
N ALA A 15 6.01 -15.94 -10.63
CA ALA A 15 7.20 -15.31 -10.07
C ALA A 15 7.33 -15.48 -8.53
N GLY A 16 6.42 -16.24 -7.90
CA GLY A 16 6.40 -16.50 -6.46
C GLY A 16 5.69 -15.43 -5.63
N VAL A 17 4.97 -14.49 -6.26
CA VAL A 17 4.30 -13.39 -5.53
C VAL A 17 2.82 -13.70 -5.29
N ASP A 18 2.41 -13.65 -4.01
CA ASP A 18 1.02 -13.84 -3.60
C ASP A 18 0.41 -12.51 -3.13
N ILE A 19 -0.42 -11.91 -4.00
CA ILE A 19 -1.05 -10.60 -3.75
C ILE A 19 -2.02 -10.68 -2.57
N ASP A 20 -2.78 -11.78 -2.46
CA ASP A 20 -3.77 -11.96 -1.41
C ASP A 20 -3.11 -12.10 -0.04
N ALA A 21 -1.99 -12.84 0.03
CA ALA A 21 -1.17 -12.92 1.23
C ALA A 21 -0.61 -11.55 1.63
N GLY A 22 -0.19 -10.74 0.65
CA GLY A 22 0.26 -9.36 0.86
C GLY A 22 -0.85 -8.50 1.47
N ASN A 23 -2.04 -8.49 0.85
CA ASN A 23 -3.19 -7.73 1.33
C ASN A 23 -3.62 -8.16 2.74
N ARG A 24 -3.67 -9.47 3.00
CA ARG A 24 -3.98 -10.00 4.35
C ARG A 24 -2.98 -9.50 5.39
N SER A 25 -1.70 -9.46 5.05
CA SER A 25 -0.66 -8.96 5.95
C SER A 25 -0.88 -7.48 6.28
N VAL A 26 -1.24 -6.66 5.30
CA VAL A 26 -1.61 -5.25 5.52
C VAL A 26 -2.79 -5.13 6.48
N GLU A 27 -3.88 -5.89 6.27
CA GLU A 27 -5.05 -5.86 7.16
C GLU A 27 -4.70 -6.21 8.62
N LEU A 28 -3.85 -7.21 8.83
CA LEU A 28 -3.41 -7.60 10.18
C LEU A 28 -2.59 -6.51 10.87
N MET A 29 -1.80 -5.73 10.12
CA MET A 29 -0.98 -4.65 10.66
C MET A 29 -1.76 -3.35 10.94
N LYS A 30 -2.92 -3.14 10.31
CA LYS A 30 -3.66 -1.86 10.36
C LYS A 30 -3.88 -1.34 11.78
N ALA A 31 -4.33 -2.18 12.70
CA ALA A 31 -4.63 -1.74 14.08
C ALA A 31 -3.36 -1.26 14.81
N HIS A 32 -2.26 -2.00 14.67
CA HIS A 32 -0.98 -1.64 15.28
C HIS A 32 -0.41 -0.36 14.67
N VAL A 33 -0.48 -0.21 13.35
CA VAL A 33 -0.02 1.01 12.67
C VAL A 33 -0.89 2.22 13.04
N ARG A 34 -2.21 2.07 13.07
CA ARG A 34 -3.11 3.15 13.51
C ARG A 34 -2.88 3.60 14.95
N SER A 35 -2.39 2.72 15.82
CA SER A 35 -2.07 3.10 17.20
C SER A 35 -0.93 4.14 17.31
N THR A 36 -0.12 4.29 16.26
CA THR A 36 0.98 5.27 16.22
C THR A 36 0.60 6.57 15.51
N PHE A 37 -0.64 6.69 15.01
CA PHE A 37 -1.07 7.85 14.25
C PHE A 37 -1.06 9.11 15.11
N ARG A 38 -0.58 10.18 14.49
CA ARG A 38 -0.75 11.54 14.99
C ARG A 38 -1.77 12.26 14.12
N ARG A 39 -2.27 13.40 14.61
CA ARG A 39 -3.26 14.24 13.91
C ARG A 39 -2.80 14.68 12.51
N GLU A 40 -1.49 14.72 12.30
CA GLU A 40 -0.90 15.14 11.03
C GLU A 40 -0.93 14.03 9.95
N VAL A 41 -1.14 12.76 10.31
CA VAL A 41 -1.23 11.66 9.33
C VAL A 41 -2.57 11.75 8.58
N LEU A 42 -2.53 11.80 7.25
CA LEU A 42 -3.71 12.00 6.40
C LEU A 42 -4.19 10.75 5.66
N SER A 43 -3.41 9.67 5.68
CA SER A 43 -3.67 8.46 4.90
C SER A 43 -3.46 7.19 5.72
N ASP A 44 -4.12 6.10 5.33
CA ASP A 44 -3.91 4.77 5.91
C ASP A 44 -2.88 3.95 5.10
N ILE A 45 -2.50 2.78 5.62
CA ILE A 45 -1.62 1.83 4.93
C ILE A 45 -2.38 0.97 3.91
N GLY A 46 -1.66 0.48 2.89
CA GLY A 46 -2.21 -0.36 1.82
C GLY A 46 -2.48 0.37 0.51
N GLY A 47 -2.39 1.71 0.51
CA GLY A 47 -2.30 2.51 -0.71
C GLY A 47 -0.86 2.61 -1.23
N PHE A 48 -0.68 3.26 -2.39
CA PHE A 48 0.63 3.46 -3.01
C PHE A 48 1.57 4.37 -2.21
N GLY A 49 1.02 5.30 -1.40
CA GLY A 49 1.82 6.27 -0.66
C GLY A 49 1.15 6.73 0.63
N GLY A 50 1.96 7.33 1.50
CA GLY A 50 1.52 7.94 2.76
C GLY A 50 1.59 9.47 2.71
N LEU A 51 0.67 10.15 3.39
CA LEU A 51 0.56 11.60 3.44
C LEU A 51 0.61 12.11 4.89
N PHE A 52 1.33 13.22 5.08
CA PHE A 52 1.50 13.87 6.38
C PHE A 52 1.38 15.39 6.21
N ALA A 53 0.56 16.02 7.03
CA ALA A 53 0.38 17.47 7.08
C ALA A 53 1.46 18.12 7.95
N LEU A 54 2.44 18.76 7.32
CA LEU A 54 3.41 19.58 8.03
C LEU A 54 2.81 20.95 8.39
N ASP A 55 2.93 21.35 9.65
CA ASP A 55 2.59 22.69 10.10
C ASP A 55 3.72 23.67 9.73
N THR A 56 3.57 24.38 8.61
CA THR A 56 4.56 25.32 8.10
C THR A 56 4.67 26.61 8.92
N GLN A 57 3.73 26.89 9.82
CA GLN A 57 3.84 28.05 10.71
C GLN A 57 4.80 27.80 11.87
N LYS A 58 5.01 26.53 12.24
CA LYS A 58 5.94 26.15 13.31
C LYS A 58 7.40 26.10 12.89
N TYR A 59 7.70 25.99 11.60
CA TYR A 59 9.05 25.75 11.10
C TYR A 59 9.42 26.75 10.01
N SER A 60 10.49 27.51 10.25
CA SER A 60 10.96 28.55 9.31
C SER A 60 11.66 27.97 8.08
N GLU A 61 12.36 26.84 8.23
CA GLU A 61 13.09 26.16 7.15
C GLU A 61 13.06 24.64 7.42
N PRO A 62 11.99 23.95 7.00
CA PRO A 62 11.73 22.56 7.40
C PRO A 62 12.41 21.50 6.52
N VAL A 63 13.28 21.89 5.58
CA VAL A 63 14.03 21.02 4.66
C VAL A 63 15.49 21.44 4.54
#